data_AF-A0A7C1I398-F1
#
_entry.id   AF-A0A7C1I398-F1
#
_cell.length_a   1.000
_cell.length_b   1.000
_cell.length_c   1.000
_cell.angle_alpha   90.00
_cell.angle_beta   90.00
_cell.angle_gamma   90.00
#
_symmetry.space_group_name_H-M   'P 1'
#
loop_
_entity.id
_entity.type
_entity.pdbx_description
1 polymer ?
#
loop_
_entity_poly.entity_id
_entity_poly.type
_entity_poly.pdbx_seq_one_letter_code
_entity_poly.pdbx_strand_id
1 'polypeptide(L)'
;MESIAELREMLERFYRGETSLEEEKRLAEYFSANQVPEEFMPDRELFRAFGSADEKVPVPEDLDQKIAASIDRAERKAVRSRRISLFSLSGLAAGLLIMIAVYLFFIRQDDSRSMIAANEWSDTYDDPAEAYEEARRTLMYVSSKLNDGTEELKHIQQVRKTTEPLQTLSKINKGTKELSLLGQLQRVREIERQ
;
A
#
# COMPACT_ATOMS: atom_id res chain seq x y z
N MET A 1 6.56 24.68 36.38
CA MET A 1 5.16 24.60 35.92
C MET A 1 5.24 24.36 34.43
N GLU A 2 5.00 23.12 34.01
CA GLU A 2 4.89 22.81 32.58
C GLU A 2 3.73 23.58 31.98
N SER A 3 3.88 24.03 30.73
CA SER A 3 2.77 24.70 30.07
C SER A 3 1.75 23.65 29.62
N ILE A 4 0.47 23.97 29.77
CA ILE A 4 -0.65 23.12 29.30
C ILE A 4 -0.50 22.77 27.81
N ALA A 5 0.12 23.66 27.02
CA ALA A 5 0.40 23.46 25.61
C ALA A 5 1.40 22.32 25.36
N GLU A 6 2.49 22.25 26.13
CA GLU A 6 3.48 21.17 26.02
C GLU A 6 2.89 19.81 26.41
N LEU A 7 2.04 19.76 27.45
CA LEU A 7 1.35 18.54 27.84
C LEU A 7 0.41 18.03 26.74
N ARG A 8 -0.33 18.94 26.10
CA ARG A 8 -1.23 18.61 25.00
C ARG A 8 -0.47 18.08 23.78
N GLU A 9 0.66 18.69 23.42
CA GLU A 9 1.52 18.22 22.34
C GLU A 9 2.07 16.82 22.64
N MET A 10 2.49 16.59 23.89
CA MET A 10 3.00 15.29 24.33
C MET A 10 1.91 14.21 24.31
N LEU A 11 0.68 14.52 24.73
CA LEU A 11 -0.47 13.62 24.61
C LEU A 11 -0.80 13.29 23.14
N GLU A 12 -0.76 14.27 22.26
CA GLU A 12 -1.01 14.04 20.84
C GLU A 12 0.04 13.09 20.24
N ARG A 13 1.32 13.28 20.60
CA ARG A 13 2.40 12.36 20.22
C ARG A 13 2.23 10.98 20.84
N PHE A 14 1.76 10.88 22.09
CA PHE A 14 1.46 9.61 22.75
C PHE A 14 0.40 8.83 21.97
N TYR A 15 -0.70 9.49 21.59
CA TYR A 15 -1.75 8.87 20.78
C TYR A 15 -1.30 8.44 19.37
N ARG A 16 -0.25 9.08 18.85
CA ARG A 16 0.39 8.68 17.59
C ARG A 16 1.47 7.60 17.77
N GLY A 17 1.83 7.24 19.00
CA GLY A 17 2.93 6.30 19.29
C GLY A 17 4.32 6.88 19.01
N GLU A 18 4.49 8.20 19.12
CA GLU A 18 5.74 8.93 18.83
C GLU A 18 6.46 9.40 20.12
N THR A 19 6.03 8.90 21.28
CA THR A 19 6.64 9.19 22.59
C THR A 19 7.76 8.20 22.93
N SER A 20 8.71 8.67 23.72
CA SER A 20 9.74 7.84 24.35
C SER A 20 9.27 7.31 25.71
N LEU A 21 9.91 6.25 26.22
CA LEU A 21 9.60 5.67 27.54
C LEU A 21 9.73 6.67 28.69
N GLU A 22 10.64 7.65 28.58
CA GLU A 22 10.80 8.70 29.59
C GLU A 22 9.62 9.69 29.58
N GLU A 23 9.16 10.09 28.39
CA GLU A 23 7.96 10.92 28.21
C GLU A 23 6.70 10.21 28.71
N GLU A 24 6.56 8.92 28.44
CA GLU A 24 5.42 8.11 28.91
C GLU A 24 5.37 7.97 30.43
N LYS A 25 6.53 7.74 31.08
CA LYS A 25 6.61 7.74 32.54
C LYS A 25 6.20 9.09 33.12
N ARG A 26 6.63 10.18 32.49
CA ARG A 26 6.25 11.54 32.90
C ARG A 26 4.76 11.80 32.75
N LEU A 27 4.13 11.35 31.65
CA LEU A 27 2.68 11.41 31.48
C LEU A 27 1.96 10.58 32.56
N ALA A 28 2.43 9.37 32.84
CA ALA A 28 1.86 8.51 33.87
C ALA A 28 1.96 9.16 35.28
N GLU A 29 3.09 9.77 35.62
CA GLU A 29 3.28 10.52 36.87
C GLU A 29 2.36 11.74 36.94
N TYR A 30 2.24 12.51 35.86
CA TYR A 30 1.35 13.67 35.78
C TYR A 30 -0.11 13.28 36.03
N PHE A 31 -0.60 12.23 35.36
CA PHE A 31 -1.97 11.74 35.50
C PHE A 31 -2.22 10.93 36.78
N SER A 32 -1.16 10.54 37.50
CA SER A 32 -1.29 9.96 38.84
C SER A 32 -1.60 11.01 39.92
N ALA A 33 -1.32 12.30 39.64
CA ALA A 33 -1.53 13.39 40.59
C ALA A 33 -3.02 13.73 40.79
N ASN A 34 -3.37 14.22 41.98
CA ASN A 34 -4.77 14.41 42.40
C ASN A 34 -5.47 15.62 41.75
N GLN A 35 -4.74 16.50 41.07
CA GLN A 35 -5.28 17.71 40.42
C GLN A 35 -4.86 17.74 38.95
N VAL A 36 -5.79 17.41 38.06
CA VAL A 36 -5.65 17.47 36.60
C VAL A 36 -6.78 18.37 36.07
N PRO A 37 -6.51 19.29 35.12
CA PRO A 37 -7.54 20.12 34.48
C PRO A 37 -8.70 19.29 33.91
N GLU A 38 -9.90 19.87 33.87
CA GLU A 38 -11.13 19.19 33.43
C GLU A 38 -11.02 18.63 31.99
N GLU A 39 -10.28 19.35 31.12
CA GLU A 39 -10.03 18.94 29.73
C GLU A 39 -9.25 17.63 29.59
N PHE A 40 -8.46 17.24 30.61
CA PHE A 40 -7.66 16.00 30.60
C PHE A 40 -8.18 14.94 31.57
N MET A 41 -9.42 15.09 32.09
CA MET A 41 -10.06 14.03 32.88
C MET A 41 -10.17 12.69 32.13
N PRO A 42 -10.53 12.65 30.83
CA PRO A 42 -10.58 11.40 30.07
C PRO A 42 -9.21 10.73 29.96
N ASP A 43 -8.16 11.52 29.72
CA ASP A 43 -6.78 11.03 29.64
C ASP A 43 -6.35 10.43 30.99
N ARG A 44 -6.72 11.09 32.10
CA ARG A 44 -6.45 10.57 33.46
C ARG A 44 -7.06 9.18 33.68
N GLU A 45 -8.31 8.98 33.27
CA GLU A 45 -8.96 7.68 33.40
C GLU A 45 -8.25 6.59 32.58
N LEU A 46 -7.80 6.94 31.37
CA LEU A 46 -7.01 6.06 30.51
C LEU A 46 -5.68 5.66 31.19
N PHE A 47 -4.89 6.63 31.65
CA PHE A 47 -3.61 6.35 32.31
C PHE A 47 -3.79 5.57 33.63
N ARG A 48 -4.90 5.78 34.36
CA ARG A 48 -5.22 4.99 35.56
C ARG A 48 -5.55 3.54 35.22
N ALA A 49 -6.23 3.29 34.10
CA ALA A 49 -6.48 1.93 33.61
C ALA A 49 -5.17 1.23 33.25
N PHE A 50 -4.20 1.95 32.69
CA PHE A 50 -2.85 1.42 32.38
C PHE A 50 -2.00 1.19 33.64
N GLY A 51 -2.04 2.08 34.63
CA GLY A 51 -1.29 1.91 35.89
C GLY A 51 -1.70 0.67 36.70
N SER A 52 -2.91 0.15 36.47
CA SER A 52 -3.36 -1.12 37.05
C SER A 52 -2.76 -2.34 36.34
N ALA A 53 -2.10 -2.17 35.19
CA ALA A 53 -1.52 -3.23 34.38
C ALA A 53 -0.07 -3.59 34.74
N ASP A 54 0.54 -2.89 35.72
CA ASP A 54 1.87 -3.24 36.27
C ASP A 54 1.83 -4.58 37.03
N GLU A 55 0.64 -5.02 37.44
CA GLU A 55 0.40 -6.39 37.85
C GLU A 55 0.42 -7.26 36.59
N LYS A 56 1.50 -8.03 36.42
CA LYS A 56 1.66 -9.00 35.33
C LYS A 56 0.39 -9.83 35.21
N VAL A 57 -0.47 -9.47 34.26
CA VAL A 57 -1.71 -10.21 34.01
C VAL A 57 -1.28 -11.63 33.65
N PRO A 58 -1.69 -12.66 34.43
CA PRO A 58 -1.26 -14.01 34.17
C PRO A 58 -1.81 -14.44 32.81
N VAL A 59 -0.89 -14.63 31.86
CA VAL A 59 -1.24 -15.13 30.53
C VAL A 59 -1.51 -16.64 30.67
N PRO A 60 -2.70 -17.13 30.30
CA PRO A 60 -2.98 -18.56 30.33
C PRO A 60 -2.06 -19.32 29.35
N GLU A 61 -1.48 -20.45 29.77
CA GLU A 61 -0.58 -21.27 28.93
C GLU A 61 -1.24 -21.73 27.62
N ASP A 62 -2.56 -21.92 27.61
CA ASP A 62 -3.31 -22.37 26.43
C ASP A 62 -3.73 -21.24 25.47
N LEU A 63 -3.36 -19.98 25.75
CA LEU A 63 -3.83 -18.84 24.95
C LEU A 63 -3.37 -18.95 23.50
N ASP A 64 -2.11 -19.31 23.27
CA ASP A 64 -1.53 -19.46 21.94
C ASP A 64 -2.26 -20.53 21.12
N GLN A 65 -2.56 -21.67 21.76
CA GLN A 65 -3.29 -22.77 21.13
C GLN A 65 -4.73 -22.35 20.78
N LYS A 66 -5.40 -21.60 21.66
CA LYS A 66 -6.75 -21.07 21.39
C LYS A 66 -6.76 -20.08 20.24
N ILE A 67 -5.77 -19.19 20.16
CA ILE A 67 -5.62 -18.24 19.06
C ILE A 67 -5.40 -18.99 17.75
N ALA A 68 -4.44 -19.91 17.69
CA ALA A 68 -4.18 -20.73 16.50
C ALA A 68 -5.44 -21.50 16.06
N ALA A 69 -6.14 -22.15 17.00
CA ALA A 69 -7.37 -22.88 16.72
C ALA A 69 -8.51 -21.96 16.21
N SER A 70 -8.57 -20.70 16.68
CA SER A 70 -9.55 -19.72 16.21
C SER A 70 -9.29 -19.26 14.77
N ILE A 71 -8.02 -19.06 14.41
CA ILE A 71 -7.58 -18.69 13.06
C ILE A 71 -7.94 -19.84 12.09
N ASP A 72 -7.55 -21.06 12.44
CA ASP A 72 -7.86 -22.26 11.64
C ASP A 72 -9.36 -22.45 11.42
N ARG A 73 -10.19 -22.21 12.46
CA ARG A 73 -11.65 -22.31 12.34
C ARG A 73 -12.23 -21.24 11.43
N ALA A 74 -11.74 -19.99 11.52
CA ALA A 74 -12.18 -18.89 10.68
C ALA A 74 -11.87 -19.19 9.20
N GLU A 75 -10.65 -19.66 8.92
CA GLU A 75 -10.22 -20.03 7.56
C GLU A 75 -11.04 -21.19 7.00
N ARG A 76 -11.21 -22.27 7.76
CA ARG A 76 -12.00 -23.44 7.34
C ARG A 76 -13.46 -23.08 7.06
N LYS A 77 -14.06 -22.18 7.85
CA LYS A 77 -15.44 -21.71 7.65
C LYS A 77 -15.58 -20.91 6.35
N ALA A 78 -14.62 -20.04 6.04
CA ALA A 78 -14.60 -19.28 4.80
C ALA A 78 -14.48 -20.18 3.57
N VAL A 79 -13.55 -21.15 3.59
CA VAL A 79 -13.36 -22.10 2.48
C VAL A 79 -14.58 -23.00 2.29
N ARG A 80 -15.17 -23.51 3.38
CA ARG A 80 -16.35 -24.38 3.33
C ARG A 80 -17.57 -23.65 2.76
N SER A 81 -17.82 -22.40 3.17
CA SER A 81 -18.91 -21.58 2.64
C SER A 81 -18.76 -21.35 1.12
N ARG A 82 -17.54 -21.01 0.68
CA ARG A 82 -17.23 -20.77 -0.74
C ARG A 82 -17.41 -22.03 -1.60
N ARG A 83 -16.99 -23.20 -1.12
CA ARG A 83 -17.20 -24.48 -1.83
C ARG A 83 -18.68 -24.83 -1.94
N ILE A 84 -19.45 -24.73 -0.85
CA ILE A 84 -20.88 -25.08 -0.87
C ILE A 84 -21.66 -24.16 -1.83
N SER A 85 -21.35 -22.87 -1.87
CA SER A 85 -21.97 -21.94 -2.83
C SER A 85 -21.69 -22.34 -4.29
N LEU A 86 -20.45 -22.70 -4.64
CA LEU A 86 -20.09 -23.10 -6.01
C LEU A 86 -20.74 -24.43 -6.43
N PHE A 87 -20.76 -25.42 -5.53
CA PHE A 87 -21.38 -26.72 -5.81
C PHE A 87 -22.92 -26.66 -5.84
N SER A 88 -23.54 -25.74 -5.11
CA SER A 88 -25.00 -25.54 -5.17
C SER A 88 -25.46 -24.94 -6.50
N LEU A 89 -24.66 -24.06 -7.11
CA LEU A 89 -24.93 -23.51 -8.44
C LEU A 89 -24.54 -24.47 -9.58
N SER A 90 -23.57 -25.37 -9.35
CA SER A 90 -23.13 -26.32 -10.38
C SER A 90 -24.22 -27.31 -10.79
N GLY A 91 -25.14 -27.66 -9.88
CA GLY A 91 -26.26 -28.55 -10.21
C GLY A 91 -27.22 -27.94 -11.24
N LEU A 92 -27.51 -26.64 -11.13
CA LEU A 92 -28.41 -25.94 -12.05
C LEU A 92 -27.74 -25.71 -13.42
N ALA A 93 -26.44 -25.38 -13.41
CA ALA A 93 -25.64 -25.30 -14.63
C ALA A 93 -25.55 -26.65 -15.35
N ALA A 94 -25.30 -27.76 -14.62
CA ALA A 94 -25.28 -29.10 -15.21
C ALA A 94 -26.64 -29.50 -15.80
N GLY A 95 -27.74 -29.18 -15.12
CA GLY A 95 -29.09 -29.41 -15.65
C GLY A 95 -29.37 -28.64 -16.93
N LEU A 96 -29.00 -27.35 -16.99
CA LEU A 96 -29.11 -26.53 -18.20
C LEU A 96 -28.25 -27.06 -19.35
N LEU A 97 -27.01 -27.49 -19.07
CA LEU A 97 -26.12 -28.07 -20.08
C LEU A 97 -26.69 -29.37 -20.65
N ILE A 98 -27.28 -30.23 -19.81
CA ILE A 98 -27.95 -31.46 -20.27
C ILE A 98 -29.17 -31.10 -21.12
N MET A 99 -29.99 -30.14 -20.69
CA MET A 99 -31.16 -29.69 -21.46
C MET A 99 -30.77 -29.12 -22.82
N ILE A 100 -29.73 -28.29 -22.88
CA ILE A 100 -29.16 -27.74 -24.13
C ILE A 100 -28.59 -28.87 -24.99
N ALA A 101 -27.86 -29.82 -24.42
CA ALA A 101 -27.29 -30.94 -25.16
C ALA A 101 -28.38 -31.82 -25.79
N VAL A 102 -29.45 -32.10 -25.05
CA VAL A 102 -30.61 -32.85 -25.56
C VAL A 102 -31.34 -32.05 -26.65
N TYR A 103 -31.57 -30.75 -26.43
CA TYR A 103 -32.20 -29.87 -27.43
C TYR A 103 -31.39 -29.79 -28.73
N LEU A 104 -30.06 -29.62 -28.64
CA LEU A 104 -29.17 -29.63 -29.80
C LEU A 104 -29.09 -31.00 -30.46
N PHE A 105 -29.21 -32.09 -29.71
CA PHE A 105 -29.23 -33.45 -30.27
C PHE A 105 -30.49 -33.69 -31.13
N PHE A 106 -31.65 -33.23 -30.67
CA PHE A 106 -32.90 -33.31 -31.45
C PHE A 106 -32.85 -32.42 -32.71
N ILE A 107 -32.30 -31.21 -32.62
CA ILE A 107 -32.13 -30.33 -33.81
C ILE A 107 -31.13 -30.91 -34.81
N ARG A 108 -30.07 -31.59 -34.34
CA ARG A 108 -29.08 -32.26 -35.20
C ARG A 108 -29.63 -33.48 -35.94
N GLN A 109 -30.78 -34.01 -35.51
CA GLN A 109 -31.38 -35.17 -36.16
C GLN A 109 -32.07 -34.80 -37.47
N ASP A 110 -32.54 -33.54 -37.62
CA ASP A 110 -33.15 -33.04 -38.86
C ASP A 110 -32.13 -32.47 -39.86
N ASP A 111 -31.03 -31.86 -39.40
CA ASP A 111 -29.99 -31.30 -40.28
C ASP A 111 -28.60 -31.85 -39.95
N SER A 112 -28.34 -33.06 -40.42
CA SER A 112 -26.99 -33.64 -40.45
C SER A 112 -26.13 -32.95 -41.53
N ARG A 113 -25.67 -31.72 -41.27
CA ARG A 113 -24.39 -31.17 -41.73
C ARG A 113 -24.24 -29.71 -41.30
N SER A 114 -23.04 -29.36 -40.83
CA SER A 114 -22.53 -27.98 -40.80
C SER A 114 -22.98 -27.07 -39.64
N MET A 115 -22.64 -27.40 -38.40
CA MET A 115 -22.38 -26.34 -37.40
C MET A 115 -21.10 -26.53 -36.60
N ILE A 116 -20.57 -27.76 -36.51
CA ILE A 116 -19.28 -28.04 -35.84
C ILE A 116 -18.09 -27.88 -36.80
N ALA A 117 -18.32 -27.86 -38.11
CA ALA A 117 -17.30 -27.63 -39.13
C ALA A 117 -17.17 -26.16 -39.57
N ALA A 118 -18.01 -25.25 -39.06
CA ALA A 118 -18.03 -23.84 -39.46
C ALA A 118 -17.04 -22.94 -38.69
N ASN A 119 -16.11 -23.55 -37.94
CA ASN A 119 -15.02 -22.87 -37.26
C ASN A 119 -13.68 -23.13 -37.99
N GLU A 120 -13.71 -23.20 -39.33
CA GLU A 120 -12.52 -22.85 -40.09
C GLU A 120 -12.27 -21.36 -39.81
N TRP A 121 -11.20 -21.05 -39.08
CA TRP A 121 -10.80 -19.66 -38.87
C TRP A 121 -10.57 -19.04 -40.25
N SER A 122 -11.51 -18.22 -40.71
CA SER A 122 -11.30 -17.37 -41.87
C SER A 122 -10.10 -16.50 -41.55
N ASP A 123 -9.02 -16.65 -42.32
CA ASP A 123 -7.87 -15.75 -42.21
C ASP A 123 -8.36 -14.30 -42.45
N THR A 124 -7.71 -13.33 -41.80
CA THR A 124 -8.13 -11.92 -41.91
C THR A 124 -7.81 -11.36 -43.29
N TYR A 125 -6.86 -11.97 -44.01
CA TYR A 125 -6.48 -11.63 -45.38
C TYR A 125 -6.41 -12.90 -46.22
N ASP A 126 -6.97 -12.85 -47.43
CA ASP A 126 -6.94 -13.96 -48.39
C ASP A 126 -5.59 -14.06 -49.13
N ASP A 127 -4.85 -12.95 -49.23
CA ASP A 127 -3.53 -12.86 -49.85
C ASP A 127 -2.43 -12.64 -48.79
N PRO A 128 -1.47 -13.58 -48.65
CA PRO A 128 -0.31 -13.41 -47.76
C PRO A 128 0.53 -12.15 -48.02
N ALA A 129 0.55 -11.64 -49.26
CA ALA A 129 1.30 -10.43 -49.59
C ALA A 129 0.64 -9.17 -48.98
N GLU A 130 -0.69 -9.10 -48.98
CA GLU A 130 -1.45 -8.00 -48.39
C GLU A 130 -1.30 -7.97 -46.87
N ALA A 131 -1.40 -9.14 -46.22
CA ALA A 131 -1.17 -9.29 -44.79
C ALA A 131 0.22 -8.78 -44.37
N TYR A 132 1.24 -9.09 -45.18
CA TYR A 132 2.61 -8.67 -44.91
C TYR A 132 2.78 -7.14 -45.03
N GLU A 133 2.19 -6.53 -46.05
CA GLU A 133 2.27 -5.08 -46.24
C GLU A 133 1.53 -4.33 -45.11
N GLU A 134 0.36 -4.80 -44.68
CA GLU A 134 -0.38 -4.17 -43.58
C GLU A 134 0.32 -4.38 -42.22
N ALA A 135 0.92 -5.56 -42.00
CA ALA A 135 1.75 -5.81 -40.83
C ALA A 135 2.97 -4.87 -40.80
N ARG A 136 3.65 -4.71 -41.93
CA ARG A 136 4.79 -3.79 -42.10
C ARG A 136 4.37 -2.35 -41.82
N ARG A 137 3.24 -1.91 -42.38
CA ARG A 137 2.68 -0.58 -42.15
C ARG A 137 2.37 -0.33 -40.69
N THR A 138 1.76 -1.30 -40.02
CA THR A 138 1.41 -1.24 -38.60
C THR A 138 2.67 -1.14 -37.73
N LEU A 139 3.68 -1.99 -37.99
CA LEU A 139 4.95 -1.94 -37.29
C LEU A 139 5.68 -0.61 -37.51
N MET A 140 5.61 -0.04 -38.71
CA MET A 140 6.20 1.26 -39.01
C MET A 140 5.48 2.39 -38.26
N TYR A 141 4.15 2.35 -38.17
CA TYR A 141 3.37 3.29 -37.39
C TYR A 141 3.71 3.23 -35.89
N VAL A 142 3.76 2.03 -35.31
CA VAL A 142 4.15 1.81 -33.91
C VAL A 142 5.57 2.31 -33.66
N SER A 143 6.51 2.01 -34.56
CA SER A 143 7.89 2.49 -34.48
C SER A 143 7.97 4.01 -34.50
N SER A 144 7.22 4.68 -35.39
CA SER A 144 7.13 6.15 -35.42
C SER A 144 6.61 6.70 -34.09
N LYS A 145 5.54 6.13 -33.55
CA LYS A 145 4.96 6.59 -32.27
C LYS A 145 5.88 6.37 -31.08
N LEU A 146 6.63 5.27 -31.05
CA LEU A 146 7.65 5.05 -30.04
C LEU A 146 8.79 6.06 -30.18
N ASN A 147 9.27 6.31 -31.39
CA ASN A 147 10.33 7.26 -31.64
C ASN A 147 9.91 8.69 -31.22
N ASP A 148 8.70 9.11 -31.57
CA ASP A 148 8.10 10.37 -31.15
C ASP A 148 7.97 10.45 -29.61
N GLY A 149 7.51 9.38 -28.95
CA GLY A 149 7.42 9.33 -27.49
C GLY A 149 8.79 9.37 -26.79
N THR A 150 9.83 8.84 -27.42
CA THR A 150 11.21 8.89 -26.90
C THR A 150 11.94 10.19 -27.22
N GLU A 151 11.48 10.98 -28.19
CA GLU A 151 12.00 12.34 -28.47
C GLU A 151 11.77 13.27 -27.27
N GLU A 152 10.62 13.19 -26.60
CA GLU A 152 10.33 13.99 -25.39
C GLU A 152 11.34 13.72 -24.26
N LEU A 153 11.86 12.49 -24.17
CA LEU A 153 12.88 12.11 -23.19
C LEU A 153 14.25 12.78 -23.47
N LYS A 154 14.51 13.27 -24.69
CA LYS A 154 15.72 14.05 -25.00
C LYS A 154 15.74 15.38 -24.26
N HIS A 155 14.57 16.02 -24.09
CA HIS A 155 14.46 17.25 -23.30
C HIS A 155 14.74 16.99 -21.82
N ILE A 156 14.29 15.85 -21.27
CA ILE A 156 14.61 15.46 -19.89
C ILE A 156 16.11 15.20 -19.71
N GLN A 157 16.79 14.60 -20.70
CA GLN A 157 18.25 14.47 -20.68
C GLN A 157 18.96 15.83 -20.73
N GLN A 158 18.44 16.79 -21.51
CA GLN A 158 18.98 18.16 -21.55
C GLN A 158 18.78 18.89 -20.22
N VAL A 159 17.60 18.79 -19.60
CA VAL A 159 17.31 19.36 -18.28
C VAL A 159 18.21 18.74 -17.21
N ARG A 160 18.47 17.43 -17.28
CA ARG A 160 19.43 16.77 -16.37
C ARG A 160 20.84 17.33 -16.56
N LYS A 161 21.32 17.49 -17.79
CA LYS A 161 22.63 18.08 -18.11
C LYS A 161 22.75 19.53 -17.63
N THR A 162 21.70 20.35 -17.77
CA THR A 162 21.73 21.75 -17.32
C THR A 162 21.57 21.90 -15.80
N THR A 163 21.00 20.90 -15.12
CA THR A 163 20.81 20.90 -13.65
C THR A 163 22.05 20.36 -12.91
N GLU A 164 22.96 19.64 -13.55
CA GLU A 164 24.20 19.13 -12.94
C GLU A 164 25.08 20.22 -12.31
N PRO A 165 25.36 21.36 -12.98
CA PRO A 165 26.09 22.48 -12.37
C PRO A 165 25.34 23.14 -11.20
N LEU A 166 24.00 23.13 -11.22
CA LEU A 166 23.20 23.71 -10.13
C LEU A 166 23.27 22.85 -8.85
N GLN A 167 23.42 21.53 -9.00
CA GLN A 167 23.62 20.63 -7.86
C GLN A 167 24.98 20.85 -7.19
N THR A 168 26.05 21.11 -7.95
CA THR A 168 27.37 21.42 -7.38
C THR A 168 27.38 22.78 -6.69
N LEU A 169 26.69 23.78 -7.24
CA LEU A 169 26.50 25.09 -6.59
C LEU A 169 25.72 24.99 -5.27
N SER A 170 24.70 24.12 -5.19
CA SER A 170 23.98 23.84 -3.93
C SER A 170 24.88 23.23 -2.85
N LYS A 171 25.81 22.33 -3.23
CA LYS A 171 26.80 21.77 -2.30
C LYS A 171 27.78 22.82 -1.79
N ILE A 172 28.21 23.75 -2.66
CA ILE A 172 29.10 24.86 -2.28
C ILE A 172 28.41 25.77 -1.25
N ASN A 173 27.14 26.12 -1.46
CA ASN A 173 26.38 26.97 -0.52
C ASN A 173 26.18 26.32 0.87
N LYS A 174 26.11 24.99 0.95
CA LYS A 174 26.09 24.28 2.23
C LYS A 174 27.43 24.36 2.96
N GLY A 175 28.54 24.16 2.24
CA GLY A 175 29.89 24.25 2.82
C GLY A 175 30.21 25.65 3.35
N THR A 176 29.79 26.71 2.66
CA THR A 176 29.98 28.09 3.14
C THR A 176 29.15 28.41 4.38
N LYS A 177 27.95 27.81 4.51
CA LYS A 177 27.12 27.94 5.72
C LYS A 177 27.77 27.27 6.94
N GLU A 178 28.34 26.08 6.77
CA GLU A 178 29.10 25.41 7.84
C GLU A 178 30.34 26.20 8.25
N LEU A 179 31.09 26.76 7.29
CA LEU A 179 32.24 27.61 7.57
C LEU A 179 31.85 28.90 8.31
N SER A 180 30.70 29.50 7.97
CA SER A 180 30.18 30.68 8.68
C SER A 180 29.84 30.37 10.14
N LEU A 181 29.23 29.21 10.40
CA LEU A 181 28.93 28.74 11.76
C LEU A 181 30.21 28.49 12.56
N LEU A 182 31.24 27.91 11.94
CA LEU A 182 32.55 27.73 12.58
C LEU A 182 33.21 29.07 12.95
N GLY A 183 33.14 30.08 12.07
CA GLY A 183 33.65 31.42 12.36
C GLY A 183 32.86 32.15 13.47
N GLN A 184 31.57 31.88 13.62
CA GLN A 184 30.78 32.37 14.74
C GLN A 184 31.19 31.70 16.06
N LEU A 185 31.42 30.38 16.05
CA LEU A 185 31.88 29.63 17.23
C LEU A 185 33.27 30.05 17.70
N GLN A 186 34.19 30.37 16.78
CA GLN A 186 35.52 30.89 17.15
C GLN A 186 35.44 32.25 17.83
N ARG A 187 34.60 33.17 17.30
CA ARG A 187 34.39 34.49 17.93
C ARG A 187 33.78 34.40 19.31
N VAL A 188 32.85 33.47 19.54
CA VAL A 188 32.27 33.26 20.87
C VAL A 188 33.32 32.73 21.86
N ARG A 189 34.21 31.84 21.42
CA ARG A 189 35.29 31.27 22.25
C ARG A 189 36.39 32.26 22.63
N GLU A 190 36.62 33.29 21.82
CA GLU A 190 37.56 34.37 22.14
C GLU A 190 37.00 35.34 23.19
N ILE A 191 35.67 35.51 23.26
CA ILE A 191 35.01 36.37 24.25
C ILE A 191 35.00 35.73 25.65
N GLU A 192 34.98 34.40 25.75
CA GLU A 192 35.02 33.68 27.05
C GLU A 192 36.43 33.59 27.67
N ARG A 193 37.49 34.04 26.98
CA ARG A 193 38.89 33.97 27.47
C ARG A 193 39.45 35.30 27.98
N GLN A 194 38.65 36.36 28.04
CA GLN A 194 38.98 37.63 28.72
C GLN A 194 38.19 37.77 30.01
#